data_AF-A0A800DKA5-F1
#
_entry.id   AF-A0A800DKA5-F1
#
_cell.length_a   1.000
_cell.length_b   1.000
_cell.length_c   1.000
_cell.angle_alpha   90.00
_cell.angle_beta   90.00
_cell.angle_gamma   90.00
#
_symmetry.space_group_name_H-M   'P 1'
#
loop_
_entity.id
_entity.type
_entity.pdbx_description
1 polymer ?
#
loop_
_entity_poly.entity_id
_entity_poly.type
_entity_poly.pdbx_seq_one_letter_code
_entity_poly.pdbx_strand_id
1 'polypeptide(L)'
;PACDFARHTLQVSLAGTGVWISDGATNVMPVPPYRGEDLTAEQVEENRQVVHDALRLHYDHVRHSLTHAYYQGWDLHPAQLPTRYAAVYAFFLEGLDQAGERLANFVDSAAKATLVGEVFDDAATGQGLLNYFLRAINCGAITEEDATSRTGLTIDELHTRSFVRILEGRRSS
;
A
#
# COMPACT_ATOMS: atom_id res chain seq x y z
N PRO A 1 -19.33 2.01 -7.17
CA PRO A 1 -20.22 1.48 -6.09
C PRO A 1 -20.46 -0.03 -6.16
N ALA A 2 -21.08 -0.58 -7.22
CA ALA A 2 -21.34 -2.02 -7.32
C ALA A 2 -20.04 -2.86 -7.36
N CYS A 3 -19.05 -2.41 -8.12
CA CYS A 3 -17.73 -3.04 -8.15
C CYS A 3 -17.03 -3.00 -6.78
N ASP A 4 -17.10 -1.87 -6.07
CA ASP A 4 -16.48 -1.74 -4.75
C ASP A 4 -17.17 -2.64 -3.70
N PHE A 5 -18.50 -2.76 -3.77
CA PHE A 5 -19.23 -3.72 -2.95
C PHE A 5 -18.79 -5.17 -3.22
N ALA A 6 -18.65 -5.55 -4.50
CA ALA A 6 -18.16 -6.88 -4.87
C ALA A 6 -16.74 -7.14 -4.36
N ARG A 7 -15.86 -6.13 -4.47
CA ARG A 7 -14.50 -6.17 -3.91
C ARG A 7 -14.51 -6.39 -2.40
N HIS A 8 -15.26 -5.59 -1.65
CA HIS A 8 -15.35 -5.76 -0.19
C HIS A 8 -15.96 -7.11 0.21
N THR A 9 -16.97 -7.58 -0.51
CA THR A 9 -17.56 -8.91 -0.28
C THR A 9 -16.52 -10.00 -0.49
N LEU A 10 -15.71 -9.90 -1.55
CA LEU A 10 -14.60 -10.83 -1.81
C LEU A 10 -13.56 -10.80 -0.68
N GLN A 11 -13.14 -9.60 -0.25
CA GLN A 11 -12.18 -9.43 0.85
C GLN A 11 -12.63 -10.10 2.14
N VAL A 12 -13.85 -9.81 2.59
CA VAL A 12 -14.39 -10.36 3.83
C VAL A 12 -14.59 -11.87 3.72
N SER A 13 -15.04 -12.36 2.57
CA SER A 13 -15.27 -13.81 2.34
C SER A 13 -13.98 -14.62 2.34
N LEU A 14 -12.84 -14.01 1.97
CA LEU A 14 -11.53 -14.67 1.90
C LEU A 14 -10.62 -14.33 3.09
N ALA A 15 -11.04 -13.43 4.00
CA ALA A 15 -10.26 -13.06 5.16
C ALA A 15 -9.93 -14.29 6.03
N GLY A 16 -8.66 -14.42 6.43
CA GLY A 16 -8.20 -15.55 7.24
C GLY A 16 -8.00 -16.88 6.50
N THR A 17 -8.35 -16.98 5.22
CA THR A 17 -8.20 -18.22 4.43
C THR A 17 -6.79 -18.44 3.87
N GLY A 18 -5.93 -17.41 3.91
CA GLY A 18 -4.61 -17.42 3.26
C GLY A 18 -4.65 -17.20 1.74
N VAL A 19 -5.84 -17.06 1.14
CA VAL A 19 -5.98 -16.72 -0.28
C VAL A 19 -5.62 -15.26 -0.50
N TRP A 20 -4.75 -15.03 -1.49
CA TRP A 20 -4.35 -13.70 -1.93
C TRP A 20 -5.31 -13.18 -2.99
N ILE A 21 -5.66 -11.91 -2.89
CA ILE A 21 -6.51 -11.20 -3.84
C ILE A 21 -5.70 -10.16 -4.60
N SER A 22 -6.07 -9.93 -5.86
CA SER A 22 -5.44 -8.96 -6.76
C SER A 22 -6.52 -8.19 -7.49
N ASP A 23 -6.38 -6.87 -7.63
CA ASP A 23 -7.31 -6.06 -8.42
C ASP A 23 -7.05 -6.22 -9.92
N GLY A 24 -8.05 -5.85 -10.72
CA GLY A 24 -7.98 -5.89 -12.17
C GLY A 24 -7.00 -4.87 -12.77
N ALA A 25 -6.76 -5.02 -14.07
CA ALA A 25 -5.96 -4.06 -14.83
C ALA A 25 -6.81 -2.91 -15.40
N THR A 26 -6.18 -1.76 -15.62
CA THR A 26 -6.80 -0.67 -16.39
C THR A 26 -6.71 -0.98 -17.88
N ASN A 27 -7.87 -1.12 -18.54
CA ASN A 27 -7.98 -1.50 -19.95
C ASN A 27 -7.75 -0.35 -20.94
N VAL A 28 -7.69 0.90 -20.47
CA VAL A 28 -7.28 2.06 -21.26
C VAL A 28 -5.76 2.12 -21.27
N MET A 29 -5.15 1.79 -22.42
CA MET A 29 -3.70 1.73 -22.56
C MET A 29 -3.13 3.07 -23.04
N PRO A 30 -1.96 3.49 -22.52
CA PRO A 30 -1.28 4.73 -22.94
C PRO A 30 -0.58 4.53 -24.30
N VAL A 31 -1.36 4.44 -25.37
CA VAL A 31 -0.88 4.23 -26.74
C VAL A 31 -1.36 5.39 -27.63
N PRO A 32 -0.47 6.04 -28.39
CA PRO A 32 -0.85 7.11 -29.29
C PRO A 32 -1.74 6.58 -30.45
N PRO A 33 -2.87 7.26 -30.77
CA PRO A 33 -3.75 6.86 -31.87
C PRO A 33 -3.10 7.04 -33.26
N TYR A 34 -2.26 8.05 -33.46
CA TYR A 34 -1.58 8.31 -34.73
C TYR A 34 -0.12 7.84 -34.70
N ARG A 35 0.34 7.26 -35.83
CA ARG A 35 1.70 6.71 -36.01
C ARG A 35 2.31 7.22 -37.31
N GLY A 36 3.64 7.26 -37.36
CA GLY A 36 4.41 7.68 -38.55
C GLY A 36 5.29 8.90 -38.27
N GLU A 37 6.12 9.25 -39.24
CA GLU A 37 7.07 10.37 -39.14
C GLU A 37 6.42 11.71 -39.55
N ASP A 38 5.42 11.67 -40.44
CA ASP A 38 4.72 12.86 -40.98
C ASP A 38 3.42 13.17 -40.22
N LEU A 39 3.51 13.37 -38.90
CA LEU A 39 2.35 13.79 -38.09
C LEU A 39 2.16 15.30 -38.14
N THR A 40 0.90 15.73 -38.27
CA THR A 40 0.54 17.14 -38.09
C THR A 40 0.74 17.56 -36.62
N ALA A 41 0.93 18.86 -36.39
CA ALA A 41 1.06 19.39 -35.02
C ALA A 41 -0.16 19.03 -34.13
N GLU A 42 -1.36 19.02 -34.72
CA GLU A 42 -2.61 18.64 -34.04
C GLU A 42 -2.58 17.16 -33.62
N GLN A 43 -2.14 16.25 -34.49
CA GLN A 43 -2.03 14.82 -34.18
C GLN A 43 -0.96 14.53 -33.13
N VAL A 44 0.15 15.29 -33.12
CA VAL A 44 1.18 15.17 -32.08
C VAL A 44 0.61 15.56 -30.72
N GLU A 45 -0.19 16.63 -30.67
CA GLU A 45 -0.81 17.06 -29.42
C GLU A 45 -1.91 16.09 -28.97
N GLU A 46 -2.74 15.58 -29.88
CA GLU A 46 -3.74 14.56 -29.55
C GLU A 46 -3.07 13.27 -29.01
N ASN A 47 -1.98 12.83 -29.63
CA ASN A 47 -1.18 11.71 -29.14
C ASN A 47 -0.70 11.92 -27.70
N ARG A 48 -0.20 13.13 -27.39
CA ARG A 48 0.23 13.49 -26.05
C ARG A 48 -0.95 13.43 -25.08
N GLN A 49 -2.06 14.08 -25.40
CA GLN A 49 -3.23 14.15 -24.53
C GLN A 49 -3.76 12.75 -24.20
N VAL A 50 -3.94 11.89 -25.19
CA VAL A 50 -4.44 10.51 -25.01
C VAL A 50 -3.52 9.69 -24.10
N VAL A 51 -2.21 9.77 -24.31
CA VAL A 51 -1.23 9.07 -23.47
C VAL A 51 -1.29 9.58 -22.03
N HIS A 52 -1.28 10.90 -21.83
CA HIS A 52 -1.31 11.49 -20.49
C HIS A 52 -2.61 11.17 -19.74
N ASP A 53 -3.76 11.21 -20.40
CA ASP A 53 -5.04 10.85 -19.79
C ASP A 53 -5.11 9.37 -19.42
N ALA A 54 -4.60 8.48 -20.27
CA ALA A 54 -4.54 7.05 -19.97
C ALA A 54 -3.61 6.76 -18.77
N LEU A 55 -2.46 7.44 -18.71
CA LEU A 55 -1.53 7.35 -17.58
C LEU A 55 -2.16 7.86 -16.27
N ARG A 56 -2.85 9.00 -16.31
CA ARG A 56 -3.55 9.56 -15.15
C ARG A 56 -4.66 8.62 -14.67
N LEU A 57 -5.49 8.12 -15.59
CA LEU A 57 -6.55 7.16 -15.25
C LEU A 57 -5.99 5.89 -14.61
N HIS A 58 -4.89 5.37 -15.14
CA HIS A 58 -4.22 4.21 -14.56
C HIS A 58 -3.70 4.50 -13.15
N TYR A 59 -3.03 5.63 -12.94
CA TYR A 59 -2.59 6.07 -11.61
C TYR A 59 -3.76 6.13 -10.62
N ASP A 60 -4.87 6.77 -11.01
CA ASP A 60 -6.07 6.92 -10.19
C ASP A 60 -6.69 5.57 -9.81
N HIS A 61 -6.73 4.61 -10.75
CA HIS A 61 -7.21 3.25 -10.47
C HIS A 61 -6.29 2.50 -9.50
N VAL A 62 -4.97 2.59 -9.65
CA VAL A 62 -4.02 1.96 -8.71
C VAL A 62 -4.18 2.58 -7.31
N ARG A 63 -4.34 3.90 -7.22
CA ARG A 63 -4.63 4.60 -5.96
C ARG A 63 -5.94 4.11 -5.33
N HIS A 64 -7.00 4.01 -6.11
CA HIS A 64 -8.31 3.51 -5.64
C HIS A 64 -8.20 2.07 -5.10
N SER A 65 -7.47 1.19 -5.80
CA SER A 65 -7.19 -0.18 -5.32
C SER A 65 -6.49 -0.16 -3.96
N LEU A 66 -5.44 0.66 -3.80
CA LEU A 66 -4.66 0.76 -2.56
C LEU A 66 -5.51 1.29 -1.39
N THR A 67 -6.34 2.32 -1.61
CA THR A 67 -7.23 2.86 -0.56
C THR A 67 -8.29 1.86 -0.11
N HIS A 68 -8.64 0.90 -0.96
CA HIS A 68 -9.57 -0.19 -0.66
C HIS A 68 -8.84 -1.47 -0.19
N ALA A 69 -7.58 -1.38 0.23
CA ALA A 69 -6.75 -2.49 0.73
C ALA A 69 -6.49 -3.63 -0.28
N TYR A 70 -6.55 -3.32 -1.58
CA TYR A 70 -6.03 -4.18 -2.64
C TYR A 70 -4.61 -3.74 -3.00
N TYR A 71 -3.63 -4.42 -2.40
CA TYR A 71 -2.20 -4.09 -2.55
C TYR A 71 -1.52 -4.84 -3.71
N GLN A 72 -2.26 -5.66 -4.46
CA GLN A 72 -1.79 -6.42 -5.62
C GLN A 72 -2.67 -6.08 -6.83
N GLY A 73 -2.07 -6.08 -8.02
CA GLY A 73 -2.74 -5.81 -9.28
C GLY A 73 -1.81 -6.13 -10.46
N TRP A 74 -2.33 -6.02 -11.69
CA TRP A 74 -1.57 -6.32 -12.91
C TRP A 74 -1.81 -5.26 -13.99
N ASP A 75 -0.89 -5.17 -14.95
CA ASP A 75 -0.92 -4.19 -16.04
C ASP A 75 -1.03 -4.88 -17.40
N LEU A 76 -1.61 -4.17 -18.37
CA LEU A 76 -1.78 -4.64 -19.74
C LEU A 76 -0.72 -4.09 -20.69
N HIS A 77 -0.01 -3.02 -20.29
CA HIS A 77 0.96 -2.35 -21.15
C HIS A 77 2.20 -1.89 -20.35
N PRO A 78 3.43 -2.05 -20.87
CA PRO A 78 4.66 -1.67 -20.15
C PRO A 78 4.70 -0.20 -19.72
N ALA A 79 4.11 0.70 -20.53
CA ALA A 79 4.05 2.12 -20.17
C ALA A 79 3.10 2.44 -19.00
N GLN A 80 2.38 1.46 -18.44
CA GLN A 80 1.65 1.60 -17.18
C GLN A 80 2.54 1.34 -15.94
N LEU A 81 3.74 0.76 -16.11
CA LEU A 81 4.66 0.53 -14.99
C LEU A 81 5.05 1.83 -14.27
N PRO A 82 5.45 2.92 -14.95
CA PRO A 82 5.84 4.15 -14.27
C PRO A 82 4.74 4.71 -13.36
N THR A 83 3.49 4.71 -13.82
CA THR A 83 2.34 5.20 -13.04
C THR A 83 1.97 4.25 -11.90
N ARG A 84 2.16 2.93 -12.04
CA ARG A 84 2.03 1.97 -10.93
C ARG A 84 3.04 2.28 -9.83
N TYR A 85 4.32 2.41 -10.19
CA TYR A 85 5.38 2.74 -9.23
C TYR A 85 5.08 4.06 -8.53
N ALA A 86 4.73 5.11 -9.29
CA ALA A 86 4.37 6.40 -8.73
C ALA A 86 3.20 6.29 -7.74
N ALA A 87 2.12 5.57 -8.09
CA ALA A 87 0.94 5.44 -7.24
C ALA A 87 1.23 4.67 -5.94
N VAL A 88 1.94 3.54 -6.03
CA VAL A 88 2.29 2.70 -4.87
C VAL A 88 3.24 3.44 -3.93
N TYR A 89 4.27 4.08 -4.47
CA TYR A 89 5.25 4.81 -3.64
C TYR A 89 4.60 6.02 -2.99
N ALA A 90 3.85 6.83 -3.75
CA ALA A 90 3.14 7.97 -3.20
C ALA A 90 2.20 7.55 -2.07
N PHE A 91 1.48 6.43 -2.22
CA PHE A 91 0.58 5.93 -1.18
C PHE A 91 1.27 5.67 0.16
N PHE A 92 2.43 5.00 0.13
CA PHE A 92 3.16 4.71 1.36
C PHE A 92 3.91 5.92 1.92
N LEU A 93 4.44 6.78 1.06
CA LEU A 93 5.17 7.98 1.48
C LEU A 93 4.25 9.03 2.09
N GLU A 94 3.07 9.26 1.50
CA GLU A 94 2.09 10.25 1.98
C GLU A 94 1.53 9.88 3.37
N GLY A 95 1.33 8.59 3.65
CA GLY A 95 0.79 8.13 4.94
C GLY A 95 1.85 7.82 5.99
N LEU A 96 3.14 7.96 5.66
CA LEU A 96 4.24 7.40 6.45
C LEU A 96 4.29 7.95 7.88
N ASP A 97 4.30 9.28 8.02
CA ASP A 97 4.47 9.92 9.33
C ASP A 97 3.25 9.68 10.22
N GLN A 98 2.04 9.80 9.66
CA GLN A 98 0.80 9.54 10.38
C GLN A 98 0.69 8.06 10.83
N ALA A 99 1.05 7.11 9.96
CA ALA A 99 1.08 5.70 10.32
C ALA A 99 2.13 5.41 11.41
N GLY A 100 3.25 6.14 11.37
CA GLY A 100 4.35 6.05 12.32
C GLY A 100 3.93 6.46 13.71
N GLU A 101 3.40 7.68 13.83
CA GLU A 101 2.85 8.20 15.09
C GLU A 101 1.79 7.26 15.67
N ARG A 102 0.89 6.72 14.82
CA ARG A 102 -0.13 5.77 15.26
C ARG A 102 0.48 4.49 15.80
N LEU A 103 1.46 3.89 15.12
CA LEU A 103 2.11 2.66 15.59
C LEU A 103 2.92 2.89 16.87
N ALA A 104 3.69 3.99 16.95
CA ALA A 104 4.46 4.35 18.14
C ALA A 104 3.55 4.52 19.37
N ASN A 105 2.49 5.33 19.25
CA ASN A 105 1.51 5.52 20.32
C ASN A 105 0.85 4.21 20.76
N PHE A 106 0.61 3.32 19.79
CA PHE A 106 -0.01 2.03 20.05
C PHE A 106 0.92 1.07 20.81
N VAL A 107 2.20 1.03 20.42
CA VAL A 107 3.25 0.29 21.12
C VAL A 107 3.43 0.80 22.55
N ASP A 108 3.48 2.12 22.75
CA ASP A 108 3.59 2.73 24.08
C ASP A 108 2.40 2.39 24.97
N SER A 109 1.19 2.41 24.40
CA SER A 109 -0.04 2.05 25.13
C SER A 109 -0.04 0.57 25.53
N ALA A 110 0.40 -0.31 24.64
CA ALA A 110 0.52 -1.75 24.92
C ALA A 110 1.59 -2.06 25.99
N ALA A 111 2.70 -1.33 25.99
CA ALA A 111 3.72 -1.43 27.02
C ALA A 111 3.18 -1.00 28.39
N LYS A 112 2.43 0.11 28.46
CA LYS A 112 1.79 0.58 29.71
C LYS A 112 0.76 -0.41 30.25
N ALA A 113 -0.13 -0.93 29.41
CA ALA A 113 -1.12 -1.93 29.82
C ALA A 113 -0.45 -3.17 30.43
N THR A 114 0.62 -3.63 29.78
CA THR A 114 1.43 -4.75 30.28
C THR A 114 2.05 -4.48 31.65
N LEU A 115 2.59 -3.27 31.90
CA LEU A 115 3.20 -2.90 33.18
C LEU A 115 2.19 -2.93 34.35
N VAL A 116 0.92 -2.63 34.07
CA VAL A 116 -0.16 -2.63 35.05
C VAL A 116 -0.76 -4.05 35.23
N GLY A 117 -0.26 -5.05 34.48
CA GLY A 117 -0.76 -6.42 34.50
C GLY A 117 -2.05 -6.62 33.71
N GLU A 118 -2.46 -5.63 32.90
CA GLU A 118 -3.61 -5.74 32.03
C GLU A 118 -3.25 -6.44 30.70
N VAL A 119 -4.21 -7.18 30.14
CA VAL A 119 -4.06 -7.80 28.83
C VAL A 119 -4.37 -6.76 27.77
N PHE A 120 -3.44 -6.54 26.84
CA PHE A 120 -3.68 -5.70 25.68
C PHE A 120 -4.47 -6.47 24.62
N ASP A 121 -5.76 -6.17 24.46
CA ASP A 121 -6.70 -6.96 23.63
C ASP A 121 -6.68 -6.59 22.13
N ASP A 122 -6.03 -5.49 21.76
CA ASP A 122 -6.12 -4.95 20.39
C ASP A 122 -4.91 -5.30 19.50
N ALA A 123 -4.38 -6.51 19.63
CA ALA A 123 -3.25 -6.96 18.83
C ALA A 123 -3.52 -6.92 17.31
N ALA A 124 -4.79 -7.07 16.90
CA ALA A 124 -5.20 -6.99 15.50
C ALA A 124 -4.96 -5.62 14.88
N THR A 125 -5.28 -4.53 15.60
CA THR A 125 -5.00 -3.17 15.14
C THR A 125 -3.49 -2.92 15.04
N GLY A 126 -2.72 -3.37 16.03
CA GLY A 126 -1.26 -3.28 16.00
C GLY A 126 -0.65 -4.02 14.81
N GLN A 127 -1.17 -5.22 14.50
CA GLN A 127 -0.76 -5.96 13.31
C GLN A 127 -1.12 -5.24 12.01
N GLY A 128 -2.28 -4.60 11.94
CA GLY A 128 -2.69 -3.78 10.80
C GLY A 128 -1.72 -2.61 10.54
N LEU A 129 -1.36 -1.90 11.60
CA LEU A 129 -0.38 -0.81 11.56
C LEU A 129 1.01 -1.32 11.17
N LEU A 130 1.48 -2.42 11.74
CA LEU A 130 2.75 -3.05 11.38
C LEU A 130 2.77 -3.46 9.90
N ASN A 131 1.69 -4.05 9.40
CA ASN A 131 1.57 -4.49 8.01
C ASN A 131 1.68 -3.34 7.00
N TYR A 132 1.34 -2.11 7.38
CA TYR A 132 1.57 -0.93 6.53
C TYR A 132 3.07 -0.77 6.23
N PHE A 133 3.91 -0.77 7.26
CA PHE A 133 5.37 -0.64 7.13
C PHE A 133 5.98 -1.82 6.40
N LEU A 134 5.57 -3.05 6.72
CA LEU A 134 6.07 -4.24 6.03
C LEU A 134 5.79 -4.20 4.52
N ARG A 135 4.65 -3.65 4.10
CA ARG A 135 4.32 -3.48 2.68
C ARG A 135 5.13 -2.35 2.04
N ALA A 136 5.27 -1.22 2.72
CA ALA A 136 6.07 -0.09 2.25
C ALA A 136 7.54 -0.48 2.02
N ILE A 137 8.13 -1.26 2.93
CA ILE A 137 9.49 -1.80 2.80
C ILE A 137 9.56 -2.81 1.65
N ASN A 138 8.59 -3.72 1.57
CA ASN A 138 8.58 -4.78 0.56
C ASN A 138 8.50 -4.23 -0.87
N CYS A 139 7.76 -3.13 -1.10
CA CYS A 139 7.72 -2.48 -2.40
C CYS A 139 8.88 -1.50 -2.64
N GLY A 140 9.75 -1.28 -1.64
CA GLY A 140 10.89 -0.36 -1.74
C GLY A 140 10.54 1.12 -1.65
N ALA A 141 9.34 1.45 -1.14
CA ALA A 141 8.94 2.85 -0.94
C ALA A 141 9.67 3.51 0.23
N ILE A 142 10.05 2.72 1.25
CA ILE A 142 10.82 3.17 2.41
C ILE A 142 11.90 2.14 2.77
N THR A 143 12.90 2.57 3.51
CA THR A 143 13.90 1.68 4.13
C THR A 143 13.44 1.13 5.47
N GLU A 144 14.17 0.17 6.04
CA GLU A 144 13.92 -0.29 7.42
C GLU A 144 14.23 0.82 8.43
N GLU A 145 15.26 1.63 8.18
CA GLU A 145 15.63 2.78 9.01
C GLU A 145 14.53 3.87 8.99
N ASP A 146 13.93 4.10 7.82
CA ASP A 146 12.75 4.94 7.71
C ASP A 146 11.60 4.44 8.59
N ALA A 147 11.40 3.12 8.70
CA ALA A 147 10.33 2.56 9.52
C ALA A 147 10.66 2.65 11.02
N THR A 148 11.87 2.28 11.44
CA THR A 148 12.25 2.29 12.87
C THR A 148 12.25 3.70 13.45
N SER A 149 12.73 4.70 12.69
CA SER A 149 12.78 6.10 13.12
C SER A 149 11.41 6.71 13.39
N ARG A 150 10.35 6.30 12.68
CA ARG A 150 8.97 6.80 12.93
C ARG A 150 8.17 5.96 13.93
N THR A 151 8.48 4.68 14.09
CA THR A 151 7.61 3.74 14.83
C THR A 151 8.11 3.43 16.23
N GLY A 152 9.39 3.68 16.54
CA GLY A 152 10.01 3.27 17.80
C GLY A 152 10.21 1.76 17.93
N LEU A 153 10.03 1.01 16.83
CA LEU A 153 10.40 -0.40 16.74
C LEU A 153 11.88 -0.55 16.42
N THR A 154 12.49 -1.64 16.90
CA THR A 154 13.81 -2.06 16.43
C THR A 154 13.71 -2.83 15.11
N ILE A 155 14.85 -3.02 14.43
CA ILE A 155 14.90 -3.85 13.20
C ILE A 155 14.50 -5.29 13.52
N ASP A 156 14.99 -5.85 14.63
CA ASP A 156 14.65 -7.21 15.05
C ASP A 156 13.13 -7.37 15.30
N GLU A 157 12.51 -6.35 15.90
CA GLU A 157 11.06 -6.32 16.12
C GLU A 157 10.29 -6.29 14.80
N LEU A 158 10.69 -5.45 13.84
CA LEU A 158 10.10 -5.42 12.49
C LEU A 158 10.22 -6.79 11.80
N HIS A 159 11.37 -7.46 11.94
CA HIS A 159 11.64 -8.77 11.34
C HIS A 159 10.81 -9.91 11.93
N THR A 160 10.28 -9.76 13.15
CA THR A 160 9.30 -10.73 13.69
C THR A 160 8.02 -10.80 12.84
N ARG A 161 7.69 -9.70 12.15
CA ARG A 161 6.47 -9.49 11.34
C ARG A 161 5.17 -9.73 12.12
N SER A 162 5.25 -9.82 13.45
CA SER A 162 4.13 -10.18 14.33
C SER A 162 4.10 -9.25 15.52
N PHE A 163 3.06 -8.42 15.58
CA PHE A 163 2.88 -7.47 16.67
C PHE A 163 2.79 -8.18 18.03
N VAL A 164 2.17 -9.36 18.08
CA VAL A 164 2.11 -10.18 19.30
C VAL A 164 3.52 -10.59 19.77
N ARG A 165 4.39 -11.04 18.85
CA ARG A 165 5.77 -11.42 19.20
C ARG A 165 6.60 -10.24 19.68
N ILE A 166 6.36 -9.04 19.12
CA ILE A 166 6.99 -7.80 19.60
C ILE A 166 6.61 -7.56 21.07
N LEU A 167 5.33 -7.64 21.41
CA LEU A 167 4.87 -7.44 22.79
C LEU A 167 5.40 -8.52 23.74
N GLU A 168 5.42 -9.78 23.32
CA GLU A 168 5.99 -10.89 24.10
C GLU A 168 7.49 -10.68 24.39
N GLY A 169 8.27 -10.27 23.39
CA GLY A 169 9.70 -9.99 23.55
C GLY A 169 9.99 -8.83 24.49
N ARG A 170 9.15 -7.78 24.46
CA ARG A 170 9.25 -6.64 25.38
C ARG A 170 8.85 -6.98 26.82
N ARG A 171 7.99 -7.98 27.03
CA ARG A 171 7.59 -8.46 28.36
C ARG A 171 8.69 -9.24 29.08
N SER A 172 9.52 -9.95 28.31
CA SER A 172 10.60 -10.79 28.85
C SER A 172 11.89 -10.05 29.16
N SER A 173 11.97 -8.75 28.80
CA SER A 173 13.13 -7.88 29.00
C SER A 173 12.93 -7.00 30.24
#